data_AF-A0A813JUB5-F1
#
_entry.id   AF-A0A813JUB5-F1
#
_cell.length_a   1.000
_cell.length_b   1.000
_cell.length_c   1.000
_cell.angle_alpha   90.00
_cell.angle_beta   90.00
_cell.angle_gamma   90.00
#
_symmetry.space_group_name_H-M   'P 1'
#
loop_
_entity.id
_entity.type
_entity.pdbx_description
1 polymer ?
#
loop_
_entity_poly.entity_id
_entity_poly.type
_entity_poly.pdbx_seq_one_letter_code
_entity_poly.pdbx_strand_id
1 'polypeptide(L)'
;DVPDVTTSFLESAAQTGDAQAACESDAGPLKQFLAVASDGVWEFLSSSDATDTVGAMLLSQKTASQAAERLASRAENSWRQEGADMDDITTIVVVI
;
A
#
# COMPACT_ATOMS: atom_id res chain seq x y z
N ASP A 1 -21.84 6.86 15.01
CA ASP A 1 -21.17 6.48 13.77
C ASP A 1 -19.79 7.08 13.70
N VAL A 2 -18.77 6.25 13.88
CA VAL A 2 -17.36 6.59 13.70
C VAL A 2 -16.93 5.79 12.48
N PRO A 3 -16.33 6.39 11.44
CA PRO A 3 -16.10 5.68 10.19
C PRO A 3 -15.08 4.55 10.37
N ASP A 4 -15.27 3.53 9.53
CA ASP A 4 -14.50 2.30 9.41
C ASP A 4 -13.03 2.60 9.04
N VAL A 5 -12.22 2.96 10.04
CA VAL A 5 -10.76 3.02 9.86
C VAL A 5 -10.28 1.58 9.81
N THR A 6 -10.10 1.05 8.61
CA THR A 6 -9.38 -0.22 8.41
C THR A 6 -7.91 0.02 8.75
N THR A 7 -7.53 -0.20 10.01
CA THR A 7 -6.14 -0.27 10.45
C THR A 7 -5.57 -1.63 10.07
N SER A 8 -5.27 -1.82 8.80
CA SER A 8 -4.48 -2.98 8.36
C SER A 8 -3.04 -2.80 8.85
N PHE A 9 -2.75 -3.26 10.06
CA PHE A 9 -1.39 -3.52 10.52
C PHE A 9 -0.89 -4.74 9.73
N LEU A 10 -0.31 -4.48 8.57
CA LEU A 10 0.41 -5.49 7.81
C LEU A 10 1.84 -5.52 8.32
N GLU A 11 2.06 -6.31 9.36
CA GLU A 11 3.40 -6.84 9.62
C GLU A 11 3.74 -7.73 8.43
N SER A 12 4.61 -7.25 7.54
CA SER A 12 5.22 -8.08 6.51
C SER A 12 6.18 -9.04 7.23
N ALA A 13 5.59 -10.07 7.83
CA ALA A 13 6.31 -11.19 8.36
C ALA A 13 6.96 -11.88 7.16
N ALA A 14 8.26 -11.68 6.98
CA ALA A 14 9.09 -12.66 6.34
C ALA A 14 8.85 -13.98 7.10
N GLN A 15 8.07 -14.86 6.50
CA GLN A 15 7.62 -16.09 7.10
C GLN A 15 8.78 -17.07 7.11
N THR A 16 9.58 -17.07 8.17
CA THR A 16 10.63 -18.07 8.37
C THR A 16 10.03 -19.27 9.10
N GLY A 17 9.61 -20.25 8.31
CA GLY A 17 9.16 -21.57 8.77
C GLY A 17 9.62 -22.65 7.80
N ASP A 18 10.86 -23.12 8.01
CA ASP A 18 11.48 -24.38 7.59
C ASP A 18 11.04 -25.07 6.28
N ALA A 19 11.78 -24.82 5.19
CA ALA A 19 12.35 -25.87 4.32
C ALA A 19 13.30 -25.30 3.25
N GLN A 20 14.60 -25.56 3.45
CA GLN A 20 15.71 -25.73 2.49
C GLN A 20 15.73 -24.99 1.11
N ALA A 21 16.80 -24.19 0.98
CA ALA A 21 17.69 -23.99 -0.17
C ALA A 21 17.46 -22.79 -1.13
N ALA A 22 18.45 -21.88 -1.07
CA ALA A 22 19.03 -21.06 -2.14
C ALA A 22 18.27 -19.80 -2.62
N CYS A 23 18.56 -18.66 -1.99
CA CYS A 23 19.15 -17.45 -2.59
C CYS A 23 19.21 -16.39 -1.49
N GLU A 24 20.39 -16.09 -0.97
CA GLU A 24 20.59 -14.88 -0.15
C GLU A 24 20.40 -13.67 -1.07
N SER A 25 19.14 -13.24 -1.20
CA SER A 25 18.84 -11.90 -1.69
C SER A 25 19.32 -10.93 -0.62
N ASP A 26 20.37 -10.18 -0.96
CA ASP A 26 20.77 -8.92 -0.33
C ASP A 26 19.59 -7.94 -0.38
N ALA A 27 18.58 -8.22 0.44
CA ALA A 27 17.46 -7.34 0.64
C ALA A 27 18.00 -6.23 1.53
N GLY A 28 18.32 -5.09 0.91
CA GLY A 28 18.55 -3.85 1.63
C GLY A 28 17.46 -3.62 2.69
N PRO A 29 17.71 -2.77 3.70
CA PRO A 29 16.87 -2.67 4.89
C PRO A 29 15.38 -2.57 4.51
N LEU A 30 14.61 -3.58 4.94
CA LEU A 30 13.17 -3.64 4.72
C LEU A 30 12.55 -2.39 5.33
N LYS A 31 11.95 -1.53 4.49
CA LYS A 31 11.24 -0.34 4.95
C LYS A 31 9.83 -0.75 5.35
N GLN A 32 9.52 -0.67 6.64
CA GLN A 32 8.16 -0.85 7.13
C GLN A 32 7.36 0.42 6.91
N PHE A 33 6.06 0.28 6.66
CA PHE A 33 5.18 1.42 6.49
C PHE A 33 3.76 1.12 6.93
N LEU A 34 3.03 2.19 7.25
CA LEU A 34 1.60 2.19 7.47
C LEU A 34 0.95 3.02 6.36
N ALA A 35 -0.04 2.45 5.68
CA ALA A 35 -0.89 3.14 4.72
C ALA A 35 -2.31 3.27 5.29
N VAL A 36 -2.81 4.50 5.37
CA VAL A 36 -4.18 4.83 5.77
C VAL A 36 -4.84 5.55 4.60
N ALA A 37 -6.06 5.18 4.26
CA ALA A 37 -6.79 5.80 3.15
C ALA A 37 -8.30 5.84 3.40
N SER A 38 -9.00 6.74 2.71
CA SER A 38 -10.46 6.74 2.64
C SER A 38 -10.99 5.53 1.87
N ASP A 39 -12.29 5.26 2.01
CA ASP A 39 -13.06 4.28 1.25
C ASP A 39 -12.91 4.44 -0.27
N GLY A 40 -12.78 5.68 -0.76
CA GLY A 40 -12.46 5.97 -2.16
C GLY A 40 -11.19 5.26 -2.69
N VAL A 41 -10.32 4.75 -1.83
CA VAL A 41 -9.21 3.86 -2.24
C VAL A 41 -9.60 2.40 -2.18
N TRP A 42 -10.23 1.96 -1.09
CA TRP A 42 -10.50 0.55 -0.80
C TRP A 42 -11.65 -0.05 -1.62
N GLU A 43 -12.50 0.78 -2.22
CA GLU A 43 -13.59 0.31 -3.08
C GLU A 43 -13.08 -0.47 -4.30
N PHE A 44 -11.94 -0.07 -4.85
CA PHE A 44 -11.38 -0.65 -6.08
C PHE A 44 -9.97 -1.23 -5.91
N LEU A 45 -9.27 -0.94 -4.81
CA LEU A 45 -7.94 -1.49 -4.54
C LEU A 45 -7.99 -2.46 -3.37
N SER A 46 -7.45 -3.65 -3.60
CA SER A 46 -7.19 -4.61 -2.53
C SER A 46 -6.06 -4.11 -1.62
N SER A 47 -6.05 -4.59 -0.37
CA SER A 47 -4.95 -4.30 0.57
C SER A 47 -3.60 -4.78 0.05
N SER A 48 -3.55 -5.90 -0.67
CA SER A 48 -2.34 -6.38 -1.37
C SER A 48 -1.90 -5.43 -2.47
N ASP A 49 -2.81 -4.95 -3.34
CA ASP A 49 -2.46 -4.01 -4.41
C ASP A 49 -1.93 -2.69 -3.86
N ALA A 50 -2.52 -2.20 -2.78
CA ALA A 50 -2.06 -0.99 -2.10
C ALA A 50 -0.65 -1.19 -1.50
N THR A 51 -0.43 -2.33 -0.85
CA THR A 51 0.86 -2.67 -0.23
C THR A 51 1.96 -2.82 -1.27
N ASP A 52 1.69 -3.52 -2.37
CA ASP A 52 2.64 -3.69 -3.48
C ASP A 52 2.98 -2.35 -4.13
N THR A 53 1.97 -1.49 -4.31
CA THR A 53 2.16 -0.15 -4.90
C THR A 53 3.06 0.72 -4.02
N VAL A 54 2.79 0.79 -2.71
CA VAL A 54 3.57 1.62 -1.78
C VAL A 54 4.95 1.00 -1.55
N GLY A 55 5.04 -0.31 -1.36
CA GLY A 55 6.28 -1.05 -1.17
C GLY A 55 7.25 -0.88 -2.33
N ALA A 56 6.78 -1.04 -3.57
CA ALA A 56 7.60 -0.84 -4.77
C ALA A 56 8.16 0.59 -4.87
N MET A 57 7.37 1.61 -4.49
CA MET A 57 7.80 3.00 -4.47
C MET A 57 8.90 3.24 -3.42
N LEU A 58 8.72 2.72 -2.20
CA LEU A 58 9.67 2.88 -1.11
C LEU A 58 10.99 2.14 -1.37
N LEU A 59 10.94 0.94 -1.95
CA LEU A 59 12.12 0.18 -2.40
C LEU A 59 12.90 0.93 -3.49
N SER A 60 12.18 1.62 -4.38
CA SER A 60 12.76 2.48 -5.43
C SER A 60 13.26 3.84 -4.92
N GLN A 61 13.48 3.97 -3.61
CA GLN A 61 13.97 5.19 -2.94
C GLN A 61 13.07 6.43 -3.16
N LYS A 62 11.77 6.24 -3.40
CA LYS A 62 10.79 7.34 -3.43
C LYS A 62 10.40 7.76 -2.02
N THR A 63 9.90 8.99 -1.90
CA THR A 63 9.43 9.51 -0.61
C THR A 63 8.05 8.93 -0.25
N ALA A 64 7.69 8.97 1.04
CA ALA A 64 6.36 8.56 1.50
C ALA A 64 5.24 9.34 0.79
N SER A 65 5.45 10.64 0.56
CA SER A 65 4.51 11.50 -0.17
C SER A 65 4.29 11.02 -1.61
N GLN A 66 5.37 10.67 -2.32
CA GLN A 66 5.26 10.12 -3.68
C GLN A 66 4.56 8.77 -3.70
N ALA A 67 4.75 7.94 -2.67
CA ALA A 67 4.06 6.65 -2.56
C ALA A 67 2.56 6.83 -2.28
N ALA A 68 2.19 7.78 -1.40
CA ALA A 68 0.81 8.15 -1.13
C ALA A 68 0.12 8.70 -2.39
N GLU A 69 0.75 9.65 -3.08
CA GLU A 69 0.26 10.20 -4.34
C GLU A 69 0.06 9.09 -5.40
N ARG A 70 1.01 8.16 -5.50
CA ARG A 70 0.89 7.03 -6.43
C ARG A 70 -0.31 6.13 -6.11
N LEU A 71 -0.58 5.89 -4.82
CA LEU A 71 -1.72 5.11 -4.37
C LEU A 71 -3.04 5.82 -4.70
N ALA A 72 -3.13 7.12 -4.41
CA ALA A 72 -4.29 7.95 -4.74
C ALA A 72 -4.56 7.97 -6.26
N SER A 73 -3.55 8.21 -7.09
CA SER A 73 -3.72 8.18 -8.55
C SER A 73 -4.14 6.80 -9.07
N ARG A 74 -3.75 5.71 -8.41
CA ARG A 74 -4.19 4.36 -8.80
C ARG A 74 -5.67 4.14 -8.46
N ALA A 75 -6.14 4.65 -7.33
CA ALA A 75 -7.56 4.66 -6.99
C ALA A 75 -8.36 5.49 -8.01
N GLU A 76 -7.94 6.72 -8.28
CA GLU A 76 -8.60 7.61 -9.26
C GLU A 76 -8.72 6.96 -10.65
N ASN A 77 -7.67 6.28 -11.11
CA ASN A 77 -7.70 5.60 -12.40
C ASN A 77 -8.68 4.42 -12.40
N SER A 78 -8.90 3.77 -11.27
CA SER A 78 -9.85 2.66 -11.15
C SER A 78 -11.28 3.19 -11.22
N TRP A 79 -11.58 4.24 -10.47
CA TRP A 79 -12.86 4.98 -10.57
C TRP A 79 -13.19 5.41 -11.99
N ARG A 80 -12.21 6.00 -12.71
CA ARG A 80 -12.39 6.44 -14.10
C ARG A 80 -12.65 5.28 -15.08
N GLN A 81 -12.09 4.11 -14.82
CA GLN A 81 -12.27 2.93 -15.69
C GLN A 81 -13.66 2.30 -15.49
N GLU A 82 -14.14 2.26 -14.25
CA GLU A 82 -15.46 1.72 -13.91
C GLU A 82 -16.60 2.68 -14.29
N GLY A 83 -16.27 3.95 -14.58
CA GLY A 83 -17.26 4.96 -14.98
C GLY A 83 -18.23 5.35 -13.86
N ALA A 84 -17.80 5.12 -12.61
CA ALA A 84 -18.58 5.43 -11.42
C ALA A 84 -18.39 6.90 -10.98
N ASP A 85 -19.33 7.41 -10.19
CA ASP A 85 -19.23 8.72 -9.55
C ASP A 85 -18.12 8.67 -8.49
N MET A 86 -16.98 9.28 -8.80
CA MET A 86 -15.77 9.26 -7.96
C MET A 86 -15.98 10.00 -6.64
N ASP A 87 -15.66 9.34 -5.52
CA ASP A 87 -15.65 9.92 -4.17
C ASP A 87 -14.32 10.62 -3.83
N ASP A 88 -14.26 11.31 -2.69
CA ASP A 88 -13.06 11.98 -2.18
C ASP A 88 -11.96 10.96 -1.82
N ILE A 89 -10.82 11.05 -2.50
CA ILE A 89 -9.67 10.16 -2.29
C ILE A 89 -8.65 10.84 -1.39
N THR A 90 -8.42 10.27 -0.20
CA THR A 90 -7.39 10.70 0.74
C THR A 90 -6.48 9.54 1.09
N THR A 91 -5.15 9.75 1.07
CA THR A 91 -4.15 8.75 1.46
C THR A 91 -3.07 9.35 2.38
N ILE A 92 -2.60 8.56 3.33
CA ILE A 92 -1.52 8.88 4.26
C ILE A 92 -0.59 7.69 4.30
N VAL A 93 0.71 7.91 4.07
CA VAL A 93 1.75 6.90 4.20
C VAL A 93 2.76 7.35 5.24
N VAL A 94 3.00 6.51 6.24
CA VAL A 94 4.01 6.71 7.29
C VAL A 94 5.06 5.62 7.14
N VAL A 95 6.33 6.01 6.99
CA VAL A 95 7.46 5.08 6.94
C VAL A 95 8.08 4.99 8.33
N ILE A 96 8.40 3.78 8.78
CA ILE A 96 8.91 3.45 10.11
C ILE A 96 10.36 2.99 10.01
#